data_AF-A0A1E7IH61-F1
#
_entry.id   AF-A0A1E7IH61-F1
#
_cell.length_a   1.000
_cell.length_b   1.000
_cell.length_c   1.000
_cell.angle_alpha   90.00
_cell.angle_beta   90.00
_cell.angle_gamma   90.00
#
_symmetry.space_group_name_H-M   'P 1'
#
loop_
_entity.id
_entity.type
_entity.pdbx_description
1 polymer ?
#
loop_
_entity_poly.entity_id
_entity_poly.type
_entity_poly.pdbx_seq_one_letter_code
_entity_poly.pdbx_strand_id
1 'polypeptide(L)'
;MILRLIIEDAEMARSRGLETVNELVNNESFCAGSTGYPVFQLPDEEMLDCFTFRKLRDECGARIETNNLSKLCMGIGIPRDEPGVTVID
;
A
#
# COMPACT_ATOMS: atom_id res chain seq x y z
N MET A 1 -1.51 -13.20 -2.95
CA MET A 1 -0.85 -11.94 -3.38
C MET A 1 -0.42 -11.24 -2.12
N ILE A 2 0.85 -10.88 -1.99
CA ILE A 2 1.38 -10.17 -0.83
C ILE A 2 1.67 -8.74 -1.27
N LEU A 3 1.10 -7.79 -0.54
CA LEU A 3 1.47 -6.38 -0.56
C LEU A 3 1.49 -5.92 0.89
N ARG A 4 2.62 -5.40 1.37
CA ARG A 4 2.79 -4.94 2.75
C ARG A 4 3.24 -3.50 2.78
N LEU A 5 2.64 -2.72 3.66
CA LEU A 5 3.13 -1.41 4.06
C LEU A 5 3.92 -1.56 5.36
N ILE A 6 5.22 -1.27 5.30
CA ILE A 6 6.15 -1.43 6.40
C ILE A 6 6.50 -0.04 6.94
N ILE A 7 6.08 0.26 8.17
CA ILE A 7 6.39 1.49 8.88
C ILE A 7 7.41 1.13 9.97
N GLU A 8 8.68 1.49 9.76
CA GLU A 8 9.75 1.13 10.72
C GLU A 8 9.58 1.82 12.08
N ASP A 9 9.03 3.04 12.08
CA ASP A 9 8.75 3.79 13.28
C ASP A 9 7.45 3.29 13.94
N ALA A 10 7.60 2.54 15.02
CA ALA A 10 6.49 1.98 15.79
C ALA A 10 5.63 3.05 16.50
N GLU A 11 6.15 4.24 16.79
CA GLU A 11 5.35 5.34 17.34
C GLU A 11 4.51 5.98 16.23
N MET A 12 5.11 6.19 15.05
CA MET A 12 4.40 6.69 13.87
C MET A 12 3.26 5.75 13.46
N ALA A 13 3.53 4.44 13.37
CA ALA A 13 2.53 3.42 13.04
C ALA A 13 1.34 3.49 14.00
N ARG A 14 1.62 3.47 15.32
CA ARG A 14 0.59 3.54 16.37
C ARG A 14 -0.21 4.85 16.33
N SER A 15 0.43 5.97 16.01
CA SER A 15 -0.25 7.28 15.88
C SER A 15 -1.30 7.30 14.76
N ARG A 16 -1.16 6.39 13.78
CA ARG A 16 -2.09 6.18 12.67
C ARG A 16 -3.03 5.00 12.86
N GLY A 17 -2.97 4.32 14.01
CA GLY A 17 -3.77 3.10 14.25
C GLY A 17 -3.27 1.87 13.48
N LEU A 18 -2.02 1.90 12.99
CA LEU A 18 -1.42 0.88 12.15
C LEU A 18 -0.40 0.04 12.92
N GLU A 19 -0.11 -1.15 12.41
CA GLU A 19 1.00 -1.97 12.84
C GLU A 19 2.30 -1.54 12.14
N THR A 20 3.45 -2.04 12.58
CA THR A 20 4.73 -1.79 11.87
C THR A 20 4.78 -2.52 10.52
N VAL A 21 3.98 -3.59 10.36
CA VAL A 21 3.81 -4.31 9.11
C VAL A 21 2.32 -4.50 8.88
N ASN A 22 1.77 -3.86 7.85
CA ASN A 22 0.35 -3.97 7.52
C ASN A 22 0.21 -4.70 6.20
N GLU A 23 -0.45 -5.85 6.20
CA GLU A 23 -0.81 -6.54 4.97
C GLU A 23 -2.00 -5.85 4.32
N LEU A 24 -1.87 -5.55 3.02
CA LEU A 24 -2.88 -4.86 2.24
C LEU A 24 -3.61 -5.87 1.37
N VAL A 25 -4.93 -5.84 1.47
CA VAL A 25 -5.79 -6.68 0.64
C VAL A 25 -6.16 -5.88 -0.60
N ASN A 26 -5.91 -6.45 -1.78
CA ASN A 26 -6.46 -5.90 -3.02
C ASN A 26 -7.96 -6.23 -3.06
N ASN A 27 -8.80 -5.20 -3.01
CA ASN A 27 -10.22 -5.33 -3.11
C ASN A 27 -10.65 -5.21 -4.58
N GLU A 28 -10.89 -6.35 -5.22
CA GLU A 28 -11.28 -6.40 -6.64
C GLU A 28 -12.76 -6.05 -6.88
N SER A 29 -13.56 -5.95 -5.80
CA SER A 29 -14.97 -5.55 -5.87
C SER A 29 -15.15 -4.03 -5.96
N PHE A 30 -14.11 -3.25 -5.63
CA PHE A 30 -14.11 -1.79 -5.70
C PHE A 30 -12.94 -1.30 -6.55
N CYS A 31 -13.25 -0.51 -7.58
CA CYS A 31 -12.23 0.16 -8.40
C CYS A 31 -12.11 1.63 -7.98
N ALA A 32 -10.89 2.13 -7.84
CA ALA A 32 -10.63 3.55 -7.65
C ALA A 32 -10.95 4.29 -8.96
N GLY A 33 -12.17 4.82 -9.04
CA GLY A 33 -12.64 5.65 -10.14
C GLY A 33 -13.02 4.91 -11.43
N SER A 34 -13.38 5.69 -12.46
CA SER A 34 -13.77 5.22 -13.80
C SER A 34 -12.63 4.59 -14.61
N THR A 35 -11.41 4.55 -14.06
CA THR A 35 -10.18 4.05 -14.70
C THR A 35 -9.82 2.60 -14.32
N GLY A 36 -10.55 1.96 -13.40
CA GLY A 36 -10.39 0.53 -13.12
C GLY A 36 -9.15 0.13 -12.30
N TYR A 37 -8.57 1.07 -11.56
CA TYR A 37 -7.43 0.77 -10.69
C TYR A 37 -7.91 0.03 -9.42
N PRO A 38 -7.19 -1.00 -8.93
CA PRO A 38 -7.55 -1.73 -7.71
C PRO A 38 -7.43 -0.82 -6.48
N VAL A 39 -8.41 -0.92 -5.58
CA VAL A 39 -8.37 -0.29 -4.26
C VAL A 39 -7.69 -1.27 -3.30
N PHE A 40 -6.77 -0.77 -2.47
CA PHE A 40 -6.18 -1.56 -1.40
C PHE A 40 -6.92 -1.28 -0.11
N GLN A 41 -7.00 -2.27 0.77
CA GLN A 41 -7.71 -2.13 2.03
C GLN A 41 -6.76 -2.47 3.17
N LEU A 42 -6.74 -1.59 4.18
CA LEU A 42 -6.08 -1.85 5.45
C LEU A 42 -6.89 -2.87 6.27
N PRO A 43 -6.28 -3.52 7.27
CA PRO A 43 -6.96 -4.47 8.14
C PRO A 43 -8.18 -3.89 8.89
N ASP A 44 -8.22 -2.58 9.11
CA ASP A 44 -9.33 -1.83 9.73
C ASP A 44 -10.43 -1.42 8.74
N GLU A 45 -10.39 -2.00 7.55
CA GLU A 45 -11.32 -1.78 6.44
C GLU A 45 -11.19 -0.44 5.71
N GLU A 46 -10.20 0.42 6.03
CA GLU A 46 -10.00 1.67 5.31
C GLU A 46 -9.57 1.41 3.86
N MET A 47 -10.34 1.98 2.91
CA MET A 47 -10.05 1.90 1.48
C MET A 47 -8.97 2.92 1.11
N LEU A 48 -7.81 2.41 0.72
CA LEU A 48 -6.68 3.17 0.20
C LEU A 48 -6.72 3.17 -1.34
N ASP A 49 -7.14 4.30 -1.90
CA ASP A 49 -6.84 4.61 -3.30
C ASP A 49 -5.36 4.99 -3.48
N CYS A 50 -4.93 5.13 -4.73
CA CYS A 50 -3.54 5.50 -5.07
C CYS A 50 -3.04 6.76 -4.34
N PHE A 51 -3.87 7.79 -4.22
CA PHE A 51 -3.47 9.07 -3.61
C PHE A 51 -3.31 8.93 -2.10
N THR A 52 -4.30 8.30 -1.46
CA THR A 52 -4.33 8.07 -0.02
C THR A 52 -3.20 7.15 0.39
N PHE A 53 -2.96 6.08 -0.37
CA PHE A 53 -1.83 5.19 -0.17
C PHE A 53 -0.49 5.93 -0.22
N ARG A 54 -0.25 6.71 -1.29
CA ARG A 54 1.01 7.45 -1.46
C ARG A 54 1.23 8.46 -0.33
N LYS A 55 0.17 9.20 0.03
CA LYS A 55 0.21 10.15 1.14
C LYS A 55 0.56 9.47 2.46
N LEU A 56 -0.11 8.36 2.79
CA LEU A 56 0.18 7.60 4.00
C LEU A 56 1.63 7.10 4.02
N ARG A 57 2.11 6.57 2.89
CA ARG A 57 3.50 6.11 2.76
C ARG A 57 4.49 7.23 3.02
N ASP A 58 4.31 8.37 2.36
CA ASP A 58 5.25 9.49 2.45
C ASP A 58 5.22 10.15 3.83
N GLU A 59 4.03 10.27 4.46
CA GLU A 59 3.89 10.79 5.83
C GLU A 59 4.52 9.87 6.87
N CYS A 60 4.41 8.56 6.70
CA CYS A 60 4.94 7.57 7.63
C CYS A 60 6.38 7.13 7.33
N GLY A 61 6.98 7.61 6.24
CA GLY A 61 8.28 7.11 5.76
C GLY A 61 8.26 5.60 5.45
N ALA A 62 7.13 5.09 4.99
CA ALA A 62 6.89 3.66 4.88
C ALA A 62 7.54 3.03 3.64
N ARG A 63 7.92 1.76 3.77
CA ARG A 63 8.43 0.90 2.70
C ARG A 63 7.31 -0.01 2.19
N ILE A 64 7.43 -0.47 0.96
CA ILE A 64 6.51 -1.41 0.33
C ILE A 64 7.24 -2.71 0.08
N GLU A 65 6.61 -3.82 0.45
CA GLU A 65 7.06 -5.15 0.06
C GLU A 65 5.96 -5.84 -0.74
N THR A 66 6.27 -6.37 -1.92
CA THR A 66 5.28 -7.02 -2.78
C THR A 66 5.84 -8.20 -3.57
N ASN A 67 5.04 -9.23 -3.78
CA ASN A 67 5.31 -10.26 -4.80
C ASN A 67 4.48 -10.06 -6.08
N ASN A 68 3.73 -8.96 -6.18
CA ASN A 68 2.89 -8.65 -7.34
C ASN A 68 3.16 -7.23 -7.84
N LEU A 69 4.20 -7.13 -8.66
CA LEU A 69 4.63 -5.88 -9.29
C LEU A 69 3.53 -5.29 -10.21
N SER A 70 2.79 -6.14 -10.91
CA SER A 70 1.76 -5.70 -11.84
C SER A 70 0.68 -4.87 -11.13
N LYS A 71 0.18 -5.36 -9.98
CA LYS A 71 -0.83 -4.65 -9.19
C LYS A 71 -0.25 -3.39 -8.51
N LEU A 72 1.01 -3.40 -8.10
CA LEU A 72 1.68 -2.20 -7.56
C LEU A 72 1.81 -1.10 -8.63
N CYS A 73 2.36 -1.45 -9.80
CA CYS A 73 2.62 -0.50 -10.89
C CYS A 73 1.35 -0.05 -11.59
N MET A 74 0.47 -0.97 -11.98
CA MET A 74 -0.76 -0.60 -12.67
C MET A 74 -1.80 -0.06 -11.70
N GLY A 75 -1.87 -0.59 -10.47
CA GLY A 75 -2.96 -0.27 -9.57
C GLY A 75 -2.73 0.91 -8.64
N ILE A 76 -1.55 0.98 -8.03
CA ILE A 76 -1.14 2.08 -7.13
C ILE A 76 -0.33 3.14 -7.91
N GLY A 77 -0.01 2.85 -9.17
CA GLY A 77 0.83 3.73 -9.99
C GLY A 77 2.27 3.83 -9.47
N ILE A 78 2.74 2.90 -8.62
CA ILE A 78 4.09 2.96 -8.04
C ILE A 78 5.05 2.10 -8.89
N PRO A 79 6.07 2.69 -9.53
CA PRO A 79 7.01 1.94 -10.34
C PRO A 79 7.92 1.04 -9.49
N ARG A 80 8.41 -0.04 -10.10
CA ARG A 80 9.34 -1.00 -9.47
C ARG A 80 10.54 -0.33 -8.82
N ASP A 81 11.11 0.64 -9.51
CA ASP A 81 12.37 1.27 -9.13
C ASP A 81 12.17 2.47 -8.20
N GLU A 82 10.94 2.68 -7.69
CA GLU A 82 10.68 3.75 -6.72
C GLU A 82 11.38 3.44 -5.39
N PRO A 83 12.09 4.41 -4.79
CA PRO A 83 12.72 4.21 -3.49
C PRO A 83 11.73 3.70 -2.44
N GLY A 84 12.15 2.71 -1.65
CA GLY A 84 11.32 2.08 -0.64
C GLY A 84 10.46 0.91 -1.15
N VAL A 85 10.52 0.56 -2.45
CA VAL A 85 9.88 -0.66 -2.99
C VAL A 85 10.84 -1.85 -2.93
N THR A 86 10.38 -2.94 -2.32
CA THR A 86 11.07 -4.24 -2.28
C THR A 86 10.19 -5.28 -2.97
N VAL A 87 10.75 -5.95 -3.97
CA VAL A 87 10.06 -7.06 -4.66
C VAL A 87 10.57 -8.36 -4.06
N ILE A 88 9.64 -9.19 -3.61
CA ILE A 88 9.90 -10.51 -3.01
C ILE A 88 9.35 -11.61 -3.91
N ASP A 89 9.92 -12.80 -3.81
CA ASP A 89 9.49 -14.01 -4.54
C ASP A 89 8.33 -14.73 -3.83
#